data_AF-A0A969XEK7-F1
#
_entry.id   AF-A0A969XEK7-F1
#
_cell.length_a   1.000
_cell.length_b   1.000
_cell.length_c   1.000
_cell.angle_alpha   90.00
_cell.angle_beta   90.00
_cell.angle_gamma   90.00
#
_symmetry.space_group_name_H-M   'P 1'
#
loop_
_entity.id
_entity.type
_entity.pdbx_description
1 polymer ?
#
loop_
_entity_poly.entity_id
_entity_poly.type
_entity_poly.pdbx_seq_one_letter_code
_entity_poly.pdbx_strand_id
1 'polypeptide(L)'
;MKIPVKSGLLTVIAVTATLTGCAGDSQQALSALPPQYLQVDQFQSCLRSEQVGSYSRWCLPAVRPDSCPLDSWEQLQQLQSSERVPGCSPEQ
;
A
#
# COMPACT_ATOMS: atom_id res chain seq x y z
N MET A 1 30.60 -42.98 17.32
CA MET A 1 30.92 -43.56 16.00
C MET A 1 31.78 -42.59 15.20
N LYS A 2 32.80 -43.10 14.52
CA LYS A 2 33.64 -42.34 13.59
C LYS A 2 33.56 -43.06 12.24
N ILE A 3 33.21 -42.37 11.15
CA ILE A 3 33.57 -42.80 9.80
C ILE A 3 34.01 -41.56 9.00
N PRO A 4 35.20 -41.59 8.37
CA PRO A 4 35.89 -40.44 7.81
C PRO A 4 35.54 -40.19 6.33
N VAL A 5 35.58 -38.94 5.88
CA VAL A 5 35.67 -38.62 4.45
C VAL A 5 37.09 -38.20 4.11
N LYS A 6 37.67 -38.97 3.19
CA LYS A 6 39.06 -38.95 2.74
C LYS A 6 39.03 -38.40 1.32
N SER A 7 39.91 -37.43 1.08
CA SER A 7 40.62 -37.22 -0.19
C SER A 7 39.85 -37.33 -1.51
N GLY A 8 39.77 -36.19 -2.20
CA GLY A 8 39.71 -36.15 -3.66
C GLY A 8 38.36 -35.71 -4.20
N LEU A 9 38.32 -34.49 -4.75
CA LEU A 9 38.54 -34.29 -6.18
C LEU A 9 38.46 -32.78 -6.45
N LEU A 10 39.56 -32.21 -6.93
CA LEU A 10 39.57 -30.88 -7.51
C LEU A 10 38.57 -30.84 -8.66
N THR A 11 37.53 -30.01 -8.55
CA THR A 11 36.82 -29.51 -9.73
C THR A 11 37.04 -28.01 -9.79
N VAL A 12 38.07 -27.63 -10.54
CA VAL A 12 38.38 -26.25 -10.93
C VAL A 12 37.32 -25.76 -11.91
N ILE A 13 36.21 -25.19 -11.42
CA ILE A 13 35.27 -24.47 -12.29
C ILE A 13 35.78 -23.03 -12.44
N ALA A 14 36.66 -22.84 -13.42
CA ALA A 14 36.98 -21.53 -13.94
C ALA A 14 35.87 -21.11 -14.93
N VAL A 15 34.83 -20.48 -14.40
CA VAL A 15 33.93 -19.61 -15.18
C VAL A 15 33.95 -18.28 -14.48
N THR A 16 34.86 -17.40 -14.89
CA THR A 16 34.81 -15.98 -14.50
C THR A 16 33.67 -15.32 -15.29
N ALA A 17 32.43 -15.65 -14.91
CA ALA A 17 31.33 -14.76 -15.12
C ALA A 17 31.59 -13.58 -14.19
N THR A 18 32.12 -12.47 -14.71
CA THR A 18 32.06 -11.21 -13.98
C THR A 18 30.58 -10.93 -13.80
N LEU A 19 30.10 -11.14 -12.57
CA LEU A 19 28.84 -10.64 -12.06
C LEU A 19 28.93 -9.11 -12.05
N THR A 20 29.02 -8.48 -13.23
CA THR A 20 28.58 -7.09 -13.36
C THR A 20 27.07 -7.19 -13.20
N GLY A 21 26.65 -7.21 -11.94
CA GLY A 21 25.25 -7.19 -11.56
C GLY A 21 24.58 -6.05 -12.29
N CYS A 22 23.32 -6.25 -12.66
CA CYS A 22 22.48 -5.16 -13.08
C CYS A 22 22.55 -4.11 -11.96
N ALA A 23 23.20 -2.98 -12.20
CA ALA A 23 23.01 -1.81 -11.38
C ALA A 23 21.51 -1.52 -11.46
N GLY A 24 20.80 -1.75 -10.34
CA GLY A 24 19.44 -1.28 -10.20
C GLY A 24 19.47 0.22 -10.38
N ASP A 25 18.93 0.68 -11.49
CA ASP A 25 18.55 2.08 -11.64
C ASP A 25 17.68 2.41 -10.44
N SER A 26 18.11 3.41 -9.68
CA SER A 26 17.38 3.90 -8.52
C SER A 26 16.06 4.42 -9.03
N GLN A 27 15.05 3.55 -9.05
CA GLN A 27 13.66 3.91 -9.23
C GLN A 27 13.42 5.02 -8.21
N GLN A 28 13.34 6.26 -8.71
CA GLN A 28 12.81 7.37 -7.94
C GLN A 28 11.40 6.96 -7.58
N ALA A 29 11.27 6.32 -6.41
CA ALA A 29 10.03 6.17 -5.72
C ALA A 29 9.59 7.60 -5.43
N LEU A 30 8.77 8.15 -6.32
CA LEU A 30 7.86 9.22 -5.96
C LEU A 30 7.06 8.63 -4.81
N SER A 31 7.48 8.93 -3.58
CA SER A 31 6.76 8.56 -2.38
C SER A 31 5.46 9.33 -2.42
N ALA A 32 4.45 8.71 -3.05
CA ALA A 32 3.08 9.17 -2.95
C ALA A 32 2.73 9.13 -1.46
N LEU A 33 2.54 10.31 -0.87
CA LEU A 33 2.07 10.39 0.49
C LEU A 33 0.72 9.65 0.56
N PRO A 34 0.51 8.84 1.61
CA PRO A 34 -0.77 8.20 1.79
C PRO A 34 -1.84 9.29 1.89
N PRO A 35 -3.06 9.03 1.39
CA PRO A 35 -4.13 9.99 1.51
C PRO A 35 -4.44 10.26 2.99
N GLN A 36 -4.71 11.52 3.32
CA GLN A 36 -4.84 11.98 4.72
C GLN A 36 -5.98 11.34 5.49
N TYR A 37 -7.07 10.92 4.82
CA TYR A 37 -8.18 10.26 5.49
C TYR A 37 -7.76 8.94 6.19
N LEU A 38 -6.65 8.32 5.78
CA LEU A 38 -6.11 7.13 6.45
C LEU A 38 -5.51 7.46 7.82
N GLN A 39 -5.25 8.73 8.10
CA GLN A 39 -4.75 9.22 9.40
C GLN A 39 -5.90 9.61 10.33
N VAL A 40 -7.14 9.68 9.85
CA VAL A 40 -8.32 9.95 10.68
C VAL A 40 -8.70 8.69 11.43
N ASP A 41 -8.80 8.78 12.75
CA ASP A 41 -9.23 7.66 13.58
C ASP A 41 -10.63 7.17 13.16
N GLN A 42 -10.80 5.85 13.10
CA GLN A 42 -12.08 5.21 12.77
C GLN A 42 -12.68 5.65 11.42
N PHE A 43 -11.86 6.09 10.46
CA PHE A 43 -12.37 6.54 9.16
C PHE A 43 -13.21 5.49 8.44
N GLN A 44 -12.94 4.19 8.63
CA GLN A 44 -13.69 3.09 8.01
C GLN A 44 -15.15 3.05 8.47
N SER A 45 -15.46 3.58 9.66
CA SER A 45 -16.83 3.67 10.18
C SER A 45 -17.60 4.86 9.57
N CYS A 46 -16.89 5.77 8.91
CA CYS A 46 -17.40 6.99 8.30
C CYS A 46 -17.49 6.91 6.77
N LEU A 47 -16.52 6.24 6.13
CA LEU A 47 -16.46 6.07 4.69
C LEU A 47 -17.14 4.77 4.24
N ARG A 48 -17.64 4.75 3.00
CA ARG A 48 -18.10 3.52 2.34
C ARG A 48 -17.14 3.13 1.23
N SER A 49 -17.07 1.83 0.95
CA SER A 49 -16.43 1.32 -0.25
C SER A 49 -17.50 1.18 -1.34
N GLU A 50 -17.30 1.82 -2.48
CA GLU A 50 -18.16 1.68 -3.66
C GLU A 50 -17.35 1.09 -4.83
N GLN A 51 -18.01 0.31 -5.68
CA GLN A 51 -17.39 -0.28 -6.87
C GLN A 51 -17.52 0.70 -8.04
N VAL A 52 -16.38 1.09 -8.63
CA VAL A 52 -16.31 1.98 -9.79
C VAL A 52 -15.68 1.20 -10.94
N GLY A 53 -16.53 0.59 -11.78
CA GLY A 53 -16.09 -0.30 -12.85
C GLY A 53 -15.38 -1.54 -12.29
N SER A 54 -14.08 -1.68 -12.56
CA SER A 54 -13.29 -2.84 -12.16
C SER A 54 -12.58 -2.70 -10.80
N TYR A 55 -12.64 -1.54 -10.15
CA TYR A 55 -11.98 -1.31 -8.85
C TYR A 55 -12.95 -0.77 -7.80
N SER A 56 -12.65 -1.00 -6.53
CA SER A 56 -13.37 -0.39 -5.41
C SER A 56 -12.64 0.85 -4.93
N ARG A 57 -13.37 1.86 -4.47
CA ARG A 57 -12.80 3.07 -3.87
C ARG A 57 -13.55 3.45 -2.59
N TRP A 58 -12.85 4.17 -1.72
CA TRP A 58 -13.48 4.83 -0.59
C TRP A 58 -14.21 6.09 -1.03
N CYS A 59 -15.41 6.30 -0.49
CA CYS A 59 -16.24 7.46 -0.73
C CYS A 59 -16.87 7.97 0.57
N LEU A 60 -17.11 9.27 0.63
CA LEU A 60 -17.77 9.93 1.74
C LEU A 60 -19.30 9.90 1.50
N PRO A 61 -20.10 9.28 2.37
CA PRO A 61 -21.56 9.30 2.24
C PRO A 61 -22.11 10.73 2.42
N ALA A 62 -23.31 11.00 1.90
CA ALA A 62 -23.95 12.32 2.06
C ALA A 62 -24.40 12.61 3.50
N VAL A 63 -24.64 11.55 4.28
CA VAL A 63 -25.08 11.62 5.67
C VAL A 63 -24.10 10.83 6.54
N ARG A 64 -23.73 11.38 7.70
CA ARG A 64 -22.88 10.70 8.67
C ARG A 64 -23.54 9.42 9.19
N PRO A 65 -22.91 8.24 9.08
CA PRO A 65 -23.39 7.01 9.72
C PRO A 65 -23.41 7.13 11.25
N ASP A 66 -24.34 6.45 11.93
CA ASP A 66 -24.36 6.41 13.41
C ASP A 66 -23.09 5.78 14.01
N SER A 67 -22.46 4.87 13.27
CA SER A 67 -21.19 4.25 13.65
C SER A 67 -19.98 5.18 13.56
N CYS A 68 -20.12 6.31 12.88
CA CYS A 68 -19.03 7.27 12.68
C CYS A 68 -18.95 8.27 13.84
N PRO A 69 -17.82 8.35 14.56
CA PRO A 69 -17.61 9.38 15.58
C PRO A 69 -17.75 10.79 15.01
N LEU A 70 -18.27 11.72 15.81
CA LEU A 70 -18.44 13.12 15.38
C LEU A 70 -17.09 13.76 15.03
N ASP A 71 -16.07 13.60 15.89
CA ASP A 71 -14.73 14.14 15.64
C ASP A 71 -14.13 13.63 14.32
N SER A 72 -14.20 12.32 14.05
CA SER A 72 -13.73 11.72 12.80
C SER A 72 -14.46 12.28 11.59
N TRP A 73 -15.79 12.45 11.68
CA TRP A 73 -16.59 13.04 10.62
C TRP A 73 -16.20 14.48 10.32
N GLU A 74 -15.95 15.29 11.35
CA GLU A 74 -15.51 16.68 11.20
C GLU A 74 -14.11 16.76 10.58
N GLN A 75 -13.17 15.92 11.02
CA GLN A 75 -11.83 15.83 10.43
C GLN A 75 -11.89 15.49 8.93
N LEU A 76 -12.72 14.52 8.54
CA LEU A 76 -12.89 14.15 7.12
C LEU A 76 -13.44 15.30 6.27
N GLN A 77 -14.33 16.13 6.83
CA GLN A 77 -14.89 17.30 6.12
C GLN A 77 -13.89 18.46 5.99
N GLN A 78 -12.96 18.57 6.93
CA GLN A 78 -11.92 19.60 6.95
C GLN A 78 -10.75 19.30 6.00
N LEU A 79 -10.69 18.08 5.43
CA LEU A 79 -9.69 17.74 4.40
C LEU A 79 -9.80 18.69 3.20
N GLN A 80 -8.65 19.16 2.74
CA GLN A 80 -8.54 20.10 1.63
C GLN A 80 -8.84 19.42 0.30
N SER A 81 -9.10 20.21 -0.74
CA SER A 81 -9.57 19.74 -2.05
C SER A 81 -8.72 18.63 -2.68
N SER A 82 -7.40 18.64 -2.45
CA SER A 82 -6.45 17.65 -2.98
C SER A 82 -6.41 16.35 -2.18
N GLU A 83 -6.89 16.35 -0.95
CA GLU A 83 -6.92 15.18 -0.06
C GLU A 83 -8.33 14.73 0.35
N ARG A 84 -9.35 15.45 -0.12
CA ARG A 84 -10.76 15.16 0.15
C ARG A 84 -11.16 13.83 -0.47
N VAL A 85 -11.85 13.01 0.33
CA VAL A 85 -12.53 11.81 -0.15
C VAL A 85 -13.72 12.22 -1.01
N PRO A 86 -13.85 11.70 -2.25
CA PRO A 86 -14.98 12.04 -3.11
C PRO A 86 -16.30 11.54 -2.52
N GLY A 87 -17.40 12.25 -2.81
CA GLY A 87 -18.74 11.81 -2.41
C GLY A 87 -19.12 10.49 -3.06
N CYS A 88 -19.89 9.65 -2.34
CA CYS A 88 -20.46 8.43 -2.90
C CYS A 88 -21.48 8.75 -4.00
N SER A 89 -21.54 7.91 -5.03
CA SER A 89 -22.58 8.05 -6.05
C SER A 89 -23.96 7.71 -5.46
N PRO A 90 -25.03 8.41 -5.84
CA PRO A 90 -26.38 8.17 -5.32
C PRO A 90 -27.04 6.88 -5.86
N GLU A 91 -26.28 6.01 -6.53
CA GLU A 91 -26.81 4.88 -7.31
C GLU A 91 -26.10 3.57 -6.94
N GLN A 92 -26.34 3.11 -5.71
CA GLN A 92 -26.02 1.77 -5.22
C GLN A 92 -27.11 1.33 -4.24
#